data_AF-A0A2D7XQP9-F1
#
_entry.id   AF-A0A2D7XQP9-F1
#
_cell.length_a   1.000
_cell.length_b   1.000
_cell.length_c   1.000
_cell.angle_alpha   90.00
_cell.angle_beta   90.00
_cell.angle_gamma   90.00
#
_symmetry.space_group_name_H-M   'P 1'
#
loop_
_entity.id
_entity.type
_entity.pdbx_description
1 polymer ?
#
loop_
_entity_poly.entity_id
_entity_poly.type
_entity_poly.pdbx_seq_one_letter_code
_entity_poly.pdbx_strand_id
1 'polypeptide(L)'
;RLLHDVLEVTPKPEFLDVYGDSPAIALEAKVRLSSDAYDQARKAAPTWDVYFLEQEWRMWMNDPPRHPDAAFVGFCRKWYERKGRAS
;
A
#
# COMPACT_ATOMS: atom_id res chain seq x y z
N ARG A 1 -26.11 33.83 -31.84
CA ARG A 1 -24.82 33.10 -31.76
C ARG A 1 -24.59 32.82 -30.27
N LEU A 2 -24.84 31.59 -29.83
CA LEU A 2 -24.76 31.16 -28.43
C LEU A 2 -23.27 31.12 -28.01
N LEU A 3 -22.92 31.79 -26.92
CA LEU A 3 -21.60 31.67 -26.29
C LEU A 3 -21.78 31.60 -24.76
N HIS A 4 -21.72 30.36 -24.28
CA HIS A 4 -21.23 29.90 -22.97
C HIS A 4 -22.08 30.15 -21.73
N ASP A 5 -22.93 29.15 -21.46
CA ASP A 5 -23.63 28.92 -20.20
C ASP A 5 -22.71 28.16 -19.23
N VAL A 6 -21.68 28.84 -18.70
CA VAL A 6 -20.71 28.24 -17.75
C VAL A 6 -20.91 28.86 -16.37
N LEU A 7 -21.40 28.06 -15.42
CA LEU A 7 -21.45 28.39 -14.00
C LEU A 7 -20.08 28.09 -13.36
N GLU A 8 -19.35 29.13 -12.96
CA GLU A 8 -18.13 28.99 -12.17
C GLU A 8 -18.49 28.68 -10.71
N VAL A 9 -18.48 27.39 -10.37
CA VAL A 9 -18.69 26.94 -8.99
C VAL A 9 -17.36 27.02 -8.25
N THR A 10 -17.17 28.07 -7.45
CA THR A 10 -16.04 28.13 -6.50
C THR A 10 -16.41 27.30 -5.27
N PRO A 11 -15.70 26.19 -4.97
CA PRO A 11 -15.99 25.39 -3.80
C PRO A 11 -15.74 26.19 -2.52
N LYS A 12 -16.59 26.00 -1.51
CA LYS A 12 -16.43 26.65 -0.21
C LYS A 12 -15.14 26.17 0.47
N PRO A 13 -14.41 27.05 1.18
CA PRO A 13 -13.14 26.71 1.83
C PRO A 13 -13.28 25.58 2.86
N GLU A 14 -14.47 25.39 3.46
CA GLU A 14 -14.74 24.27 4.36
C GLU A 14 -14.66 22.88 3.68
N PHE A 15 -14.86 22.81 2.36
CA PHE A 15 -14.72 21.56 1.60
C PHE A 15 -13.25 21.27 1.25
N LEU A 16 -12.36 22.27 1.30
CA LEU A 16 -10.95 22.06 0.97
C LEU A 16 -10.24 21.20 2.02
N ASP A 17 -10.69 21.20 3.28
CA ASP A 17 -10.11 20.39 4.35
C ASP A 17 -10.47 18.89 4.22
N VAL A 18 -11.59 18.57 3.57
CA VAL A 18 -12.01 17.17 3.32
C VAL A 18 -11.17 16.54 2.20
N TYR A 19 -10.76 17.35 1.21
CA TYR A 19 -9.89 16.94 0.11
C TYR A 19 -8.43 17.34 0.32
N GLY A 20 -8.13 18.05 1.42
CA GLY A 20 -6.79 18.37 1.87
C GLY A 20 -6.12 17.08 2.29
N ASP A 21 -4.84 16.95 1.91
CA ASP A 21 -4.02 15.76 2.07
C ASP A 21 -4.19 15.15 3.47
N SER A 22 -5.09 14.15 3.58
CA SER A 22 -5.44 13.60 4.87
C SER A 22 -4.18 12.92 5.40
N PRO A 23 -3.69 13.24 6.62
CA PRO A 23 -2.46 12.63 7.13
C PRO A 23 -2.58 11.10 7.24
N ALA A 24 -3.80 10.56 7.27
CA ALA A 24 -4.09 9.14 7.15
C ALA A 24 -3.67 8.57 5.77
N ILE A 25 -3.99 9.27 4.67
CA ILE A 25 -3.58 8.92 3.29
C ILE A 25 -2.06 9.11 3.15
N ALA A 26 -1.50 10.16 3.73
CA ALA A 26 -0.06 10.45 3.69
C ALA A 26 0.77 9.43 4.48
N LEU A 27 0.20 8.79 5.51
CA LEU A 27 0.85 7.70 6.25
C LEU A 27 0.87 6.39 5.45
N GLU A 28 -0.23 6.08 4.75
CA GLU A 28 -0.28 4.94 3.79
C GLU A 28 0.69 5.09 2.61
N ALA A 29 1.14 6.31 2.31
CA ALA A 29 2.06 6.58 1.21
C ALA A 29 3.53 6.15 1.47
N LYS A 30 3.93 5.76 2.68
CA LYS A 30 5.38 5.65 3.02
C LYS A 30 6.11 4.41 2.52
N VAL A 31 5.42 3.31 2.16
CA VAL A 31 6.08 2.11 1.63
C VAL A 31 5.27 1.56 0.46
N ARG A 32 5.80 1.75 -0.75
CA ARG A 32 5.28 1.16 -1.99
C ARG A 32 6.12 -0.06 -2.35
N LEU A 33 5.46 -1.18 -2.56
CA LEU A 33 6.10 -2.41 -3.06
C LEU A 33 5.96 -2.47 -4.58
N SER A 34 7.03 -2.85 -5.27
CA SER A 34 6.97 -3.06 -6.72
C SER A 34 6.21 -4.34 -7.08
N SER A 35 5.70 -4.43 -8.32
CA SER A 35 5.08 -5.67 -8.81
C SER A 35 6.03 -6.87 -8.74
N ASP A 36 7.32 -6.66 -9.03
CA ASP A 36 8.32 -7.74 -8.94
C ASP A 36 8.45 -8.24 -7.49
N ALA A 37 8.38 -7.35 -6.49
CA ALA A 37 8.39 -7.78 -5.09
C ALA A 37 7.22 -8.72 -4.75
N TYR A 38 6.01 -8.46 -5.28
CA TYR A 38 4.89 -9.38 -5.12
C TYR A 38 5.13 -10.72 -5.83
N ASP A 39 5.70 -10.70 -7.04
CA ASP A 39 6.02 -11.92 -7.77
C ASP A 39 7.08 -12.76 -7.05
N GLN A 40 8.10 -12.12 -6.48
CA GLN A 40 9.12 -12.79 -5.66
C GLN A 40 8.53 -13.30 -4.34
N ALA A 41 7.63 -12.55 -3.71
CA ALA A 41 6.96 -12.96 -2.48
C ALA A 41 6.09 -14.21 -2.68
N ARG A 42 5.32 -14.30 -3.79
CA ARG A 42 4.54 -15.51 -4.14
C ARG A 42 5.43 -16.74 -4.35
N LYS A 43 6.64 -16.56 -4.92
CA LYS A 43 7.63 -17.64 -5.06
C LYS A 43 8.23 -18.03 -3.70
N ALA A 44 8.45 -17.05 -2.81
CA ALA A 44 9.06 -17.25 -1.50
C ALA A 44 8.13 -17.91 -0.48
N ALA A 45 6.82 -17.66 -0.58
CA ALA A 45 5.79 -18.30 0.24
C ALA A 45 4.70 -18.93 -0.63
N PRO A 46 4.99 -20.05 -1.31
CA PRO A 46 3.98 -20.75 -2.10
C PRO A 46 2.78 -21.12 -1.22
N THR A 47 1.57 -21.08 -1.77
CA THR A 47 0.28 -21.35 -1.09
C THR A 47 -0.27 -20.27 -0.15
N TRP A 48 0.52 -19.26 0.21
CA TRP A 48 0.04 -18.14 1.02
C TRP A 48 -0.49 -16.99 0.16
N ASP A 49 -1.51 -16.30 0.65
CA ASP A 49 -1.96 -15.04 0.04
C ASP A 49 -0.93 -13.94 0.31
N VAL A 50 -0.38 -13.39 -0.77
CA VAL A 50 0.66 -12.36 -0.70
C VAL A 50 0.16 -11.05 -0.09
N TYR A 51 -1.12 -10.71 -0.27
CA TYR A 51 -1.70 -9.50 0.30
C TYR A 51 -1.97 -9.67 1.79
N PHE A 52 -2.34 -10.88 2.23
CA PHE A 52 -2.40 -11.20 3.66
C PHE A 52 -1.01 -11.04 4.31
N LEU A 53 0.03 -11.59 3.68
CA LEU A 53 1.40 -11.43 4.18
C LEU A 53 1.86 -9.97 4.19
N GLU A 54 1.44 -9.15 3.22
CA GLU A 54 1.73 -7.73 3.21
C GLU A 54 1.09 -7.02 4.40
N GLN A 55 -0.17 -7.31 4.71
CA GLN A 55 -0.86 -6.72 5.87
C GLN A 55 -0.14 -7.10 7.17
N GLU A 56 0.17 -8.38 7.37
CA GLU A 56 0.92 -8.83 8.54
C GLU A 56 2.29 -8.15 8.64
N TRP A 57 3.00 -8.05 7.51
CA TRP A 57 4.29 -7.38 7.45
C TRP A 57 4.19 -5.90 7.81
N ARG A 58 3.18 -5.19 7.31
CA ARG A 58 2.92 -3.78 7.62
C ARG A 58 2.53 -3.58 9.07
N MET A 59 1.75 -4.49 9.66
CA MET A 59 1.41 -4.44 11.09
C MET A 59 2.64 -4.61 11.98
N TRP A 60 3.65 -5.36 11.53
CA TRP A 60 4.92 -5.52 12.25
C TRP A 60 5.94 -4.42 11.94
N MET A 61 5.70 -3.62 10.92
CA MET A 61 6.60 -2.56 10.47
C MET A 61 6.40 -1.31 11.32
N ASN A 62 7.35 -1.04 12.22
CA ASN A 62 7.35 0.19 13.00
C ASN A 62 7.86 1.40 12.17
N ASP A 63 8.93 1.18 11.40
CA ASP A 63 9.52 2.18 10.50
C ASP A 63 9.70 1.64 9.08
N PRO A 64 9.55 2.48 8.03
CA PRO A 64 9.81 2.11 6.65
C PRO A 64 11.25 1.61 6.44
N PRO A 65 11.46 0.37 5.97
CA PRO A 65 12.79 -0.10 5.64
C PRO A 65 13.36 0.60 4.40
N ARG A 66 14.68 0.81 4.36
CA ARG A 66 15.39 1.43 3.23
C ARG A 66 15.19 0.67 1.90
N HIS A 67 15.00 -0.64 1.99
CA HIS A 67 14.77 -1.54 0.85
C HIS A 67 13.49 -2.34 1.08
N PRO A 68 12.31 -1.74 0.82
CA PRO A 68 11.02 -2.34 1.19
C PRO A 68 10.74 -3.65 0.47
N ASP A 69 11.01 -3.71 -0.84
CA ASP A 69 10.84 -4.92 -1.64
C ASP A 69 11.63 -6.11 -1.08
N ALA A 70 12.92 -5.91 -0.82
CA ALA A 70 13.80 -6.96 -0.29
C ALA A 70 13.39 -7.39 1.13
N ALA A 71 12.99 -6.43 1.97
CA ALA A 71 12.53 -6.70 3.33
C ALA A 71 11.23 -7.52 3.32
N PHE A 72 10.27 -7.17 2.47
CA PHE A 72 9.01 -7.89 2.32
C PHE A 72 9.22 -9.33 1.82
N VAL A 73 10.00 -9.52 0.74
CA VAL A 73 10.29 -10.86 0.21
C VAL A 73 10.99 -11.73 1.26
N GLY A 74 11.93 -11.16 2.01
CA GLY A 74 12.60 -11.84 3.11
C GLY A 74 11.65 -12.24 4.25
N PHE A 75 10.68 -11.38 4.58
CA PHE A 75 9.61 -11.68 5.53
C PHE A 75 8.76 -12.87 5.06
N CYS A 76 8.28 -12.85 3.81
CA CYS A 76 7.47 -13.95 3.25
C CYS A 76 8.22 -15.28 3.30
N ARG A 77 9.52 -15.30 2.96
CA ARG A 77 10.34 -16.51 3.05
C ARG A 77 10.38 -17.08 4.47
N LYS A 78 10.69 -16.24 5.47
CA LYS A 78 10.74 -16.67 6.88
C LYS A 78 9.38 -17.09 7.42
N TRP A 79 8.31 -16.45 6.96
CA TRP A 79 6.94 -16.84 7.30
C TRP A 79 6.65 -18.27 6.86
N TYR A 80 6.93 -18.57 5.58
CA TYR A 80 6.73 -19.90 5.02
C TYR A 80 7.60 -20.96 5.69
N GLU A 81 8.88 -20.65 5.98
CA GLU A 81 9.77 -21.55 6.72
C GLU A 81 9.22 -21.93 8.10
N ARG A 82 8.54 -20.99 8.79
CA ARG A 82 8.01 -21.20 10.15
C ARG A 82 6.63 -21.84 10.18
N LYS A 83 5.76 -21.50 9.23
CA LYS A 83 4.36 -21.92 9.21
C LYS A 83 4.10 -23.09 8.26
N GLY A 84 4.99 -23.32 7.30
CA GLY A 84 4.77 -24.31 6.24
C GLY A 84 3.66 -23.90 5.29
N ARG A 85 2.94 -24.89 4.76
CA ARG A 85 1.84 -24.69 3.82
C ARG A 85 0.63 -24.05 4.50
N ALA A 86 -0.04 -23.14 3.80
CA ALA A 86 -1.36 -22.69 4.22
C ALA A 86 -2.34 -23.88 4.10
N SER A 87 -3.02 -24.21 5.20
CA SER A 87 -3.99 -25.29 5.32
C SER A 87 -5.39 -24.84 4.95
#